data_AF-J2IFH9-F1
#
_entry.id   AF-J2IFH9-F1
#
_cell.length_a   1.000
_cell.length_b   1.000
_cell.length_c   1.000
_cell.angle_alpha   90.00
_cell.angle_beta   90.00
_cell.angle_gamma   90.00
#
_symmetry.space_group_name_H-M   'P 1'
#
loop_
_entity.id
_entity.type
_entity.pdbx_description
1 polymer ?
#
loop_
_entity_poly.entity_id
_entity_poly.type
_entity_poly.pdbx_seq_one_letter_code
_entity_poly.pdbx_strand_id
1 'polypeptide(L)'
;MNAIKGDILSDEKKPRSEIITFETKGTVSKITVVYDSVHGVFHFPEAEPKSLFLERSYQRNSGKPKVLTSMAARSNNASFDPDKFLQNNYDYAISIDTNTKQYKGHKISICTCYHVPKRLSAYGSDIPFSHLVSYVILSPIDGVNPEQIGWSLVIENNIRPAKNPSRIAVIVDSEKDALPNYNLREKPYFAEYYLPDNTTMHYASDKDRDSLAGQMLKMCHNAANQLHNYMLVNELSMPLLQNACEYHKGYFRVRVSQYK
;
A
#
# COMPACT_ATOMS: atom_id res chain seq x y z
N MET A 1 47.66 -2.30 7.60
CA MET A 1 46.73 -1.16 7.77
C MET A 1 45.77 -1.17 6.59
N ASN A 2 44.60 -1.79 6.75
CA ASN A 2 43.56 -1.79 5.72
C ASN A 2 42.57 -0.67 6.05
N ALA A 3 42.49 0.30 5.15
CA ALA A 3 41.51 1.38 5.23
C ALA A 3 40.11 0.80 5.03
N ILE A 4 39.29 0.91 6.07
CA ILE A 4 37.85 0.74 6.03
C ILE A 4 37.30 1.85 5.13
N LYS A 5 36.83 1.49 3.93
CA LYS A 5 35.95 2.37 3.15
C LYS A 5 34.63 2.44 3.92
N GLY A 6 34.50 3.45 4.76
CA GLY A 6 33.21 3.90 5.24
C GLY A 6 32.48 4.49 4.03
N ASP A 7 31.43 3.81 3.58
CA ASP A 7 30.43 4.44 2.71
C ASP A 7 29.80 5.58 3.51
N ILE A 8 30.24 6.80 3.22
CA ILE A 8 29.58 8.02 3.66
C ILE A 8 28.23 8.03 2.93
N LEU A 9 27.17 7.70 3.66
CA LEU A 9 25.78 7.85 3.24
C LEU A 9 25.54 9.32 2.87
N SER A 10 25.47 9.64 1.58
CA SER A 10 24.86 10.91 1.16
C SER A 10 23.35 10.76 1.22
N ASP A 11 22.73 11.44 2.17
CA ASP A 11 21.27 11.60 2.32
C ASP A 11 20.68 12.57 1.27
N GLU A 12 21.40 12.86 0.19
CA GLU A 12 20.87 13.64 -0.92
C GLU A 12 19.77 12.86 -1.62
N LYS A 13 18.55 13.43 -1.59
CA LYS A 13 17.41 12.87 -2.31
C LYS A 13 17.74 12.83 -3.80
N LYS A 14 17.84 11.61 -4.33
CA LYS A 14 17.98 11.38 -5.78
C LYS A 14 16.84 12.09 -6.52
N PRO A 15 17.13 12.81 -7.63
CA PRO A 15 16.11 13.41 -8.46
C PRO A 15 15.02 12.40 -8.83
N ARG A 16 13.76 12.83 -8.72
CA ARG A 16 12.60 12.00 -9.01
C ARG A 16 12.11 12.30 -10.43
N SER A 17 11.70 11.25 -11.14
CA SER A 17 10.87 11.36 -12.32
C SER A 17 9.42 11.15 -11.90
N GLU A 18 8.53 12.01 -12.36
CA GLU A 18 7.09 11.96 -12.08
C GLU A 18 6.35 11.97 -13.41
N ILE A 19 5.55 10.94 -13.66
CA ILE A 19 4.92 10.71 -14.95
C ILE A 19 3.43 10.46 -14.71
N ILE A 20 2.58 11.17 -15.45
CA ILE A 20 1.16 10.85 -15.57
C ILE A 20 0.96 10.20 -16.94
N THR A 21 0.41 8.99 -16.94
CA THR A 21 0.09 8.22 -18.14
C THR A 21 -1.41 7.98 -18.19
N PHE A 22 -2.02 8.01 -19.37
CA PHE A 22 -3.40 7.60 -19.59
C PHE A 22 -3.57 7.04 -21.00
N GLU A 23 -4.65 6.28 -21.21
CA GLU A 23 -5.06 5.82 -22.53
C GLU A 23 -6.21 6.69 -23.03
N THR A 24 -6.40 6.79 -24.35
CA THR A 24 -7.54 7.49 -24.95
C THR A 24 -8.56 6.49 -25.46
N LYS A 25 -9.82 6.90 -25.56
CA LYS A 25 -10.87 6.09 -26.18
C LYS A 25 -10.63 5.94 -27.68
N GLY A 26 -9.85 4.94 -28.07
CA GLY A 26 -9.41 4.75 -29.44
C GLY A 26 -8.48 5.86 -29.94
N THR A 27 -8.42 6.03 -31.26
CA THR A 27 -7.56 7.03 -31.90
C THR A 27 -8.17 8.42 -31.75
N VAL A 28 -7.40 9.35 -31.17
CA VAL A 28 -7.76 10.76 -31.08
C VAL A 28 -6.84 11.61 -31.97
N SER A 29 -7.38 12.69 -32.55
CA SER A 29 -6.60 13.65 -33.35
C SER A 29 -6.01 14.79 -32.52
N LYS A 30 -6.40 14.89 -31.24
CA LYS A 30 -5.98 15.93 -30.30
C LYS A 30 -6.01 15.37 -28.87
N ILE A 31 -5.04 15.81 -28.06
CA ILE A 31 -5.03 15.63 -26.61
C ILE A 31 -5.15 17.01 -25.98
N THR A 32 -6.07 17.18 -25.04
CA THR A 32 -6.23 18.42 -24.28
C THR A 32 -5.75 18.20 -22.85
N VAL A 33 -4.99 19.15 -22.32
CA VAL A 33 -4.59 19.17 -20.91
C VAL A 33 -5.08 20.47 -20.32
N VAL A 34 -5.94 20.38 -19.31
CA VAL A 34 -6.43 21.55 -18.57
C VAL A 34 -5.77 21.54 -17.20
N TYR A 35 -5.09 22.64 -16.85
CA TYR A 35 -4.46 22.80 -15.55
C TYR A 35 -5.25 23.75 -14.66
N ASP A 36 -5.75 23.23 -13.54
CA ASP A 36 -6.31 24.01 -12.46
C ASP A 36 -5.19 24.43 -11.50
N SER A 37 -4.75 25.68 -11.63
CA SER A 37 -3.67 26.24 -10.83
C SER A 37 -4.03 26.48 -9.37
N VAL A 38 -5.32 26.58 -9.04
CA VAL A 38 -5.80 26.81 -7.67
C VAL A 38 -5.66 25.52 -6.87
N HIS A 39 -6.04 24.39 -7.46
CA HIS A 39 -6.01 23.09 -6.79
C HIS A 39 -4.76 22.27 -7.11
N GLY A 40 -3.98 22.65 -8.13
CA GLY A 40 -2.80 21.91 -8.58
C GLY A 40 -3.18 20.57 -9.23
N VAL A 41 -4.23 20.60 -10.05
CA VAL A 41 -4.84 19.40 -10.66
C VAL A 41 -4.84 19.54 -12.17
N PHE A 42 -4.49 18.45 -12.85
CA PHE A 42 -4.60 18.31 -14.29
C PHE A 42 -5.84 17.51 -14.62
N HIS A 43 -6.60 17.98 -15.61
CA HIS A 43 -7.74 17.29 -16.17
C HIS A 43 -7.43 16.88 -17.62
N PHE A 44 -7.72 15.62 -17.94
CA PHE A 44 -7.49 15.00 -19.25
C PHE A 44 -8.83 14.57 -19.85
N PRO A 45 -9.52 15.45 -20.62
CA PRO A 45 -10.86 15.16 -21.14
C PRO A 45 -10.93 13.90 -22.00
N GLU A 46 -9.89 13.65 -22.79
CA GLU A 46 -9.83 12.54 -23.73
C GLU A 46 -9.35 11.21 -23.09
N ALA A 47 -9.02 11.20 -21.80
CA ALA A 47 -8.59 9.99 -21.11
C ALA A 47 -9.75 8.99 -20.96
N GLU A 48 -9.48 7.73 -21.29
CA GLU A 48 -10.38 6.61 -21.03
C GLU A 48 -10.56 6.48 -19.51
N PRO A 49 -11.81 6.35 -19.00
CA PRO A 49 -12.05 6.23 -17.57
C PRO A 49 -11.18 5.15 -16.92
N LYS A 50 -10.57 5.48 -15.78
CA LYS A 50 -9.69 4.59 -14.99
C LYS A 50 -8.37 4.17 -15.68
N SER A 51 -8.04 4.72 -16.84
CA SER A 51 -6.74 4.49 -17.50
C SER A 51 -5.62 5.38 -16.98
N LEU A 52 -5.93 6.36 -16.14
CA LEU A 52 -4.97 7.35 -15.67
C LEU A 52 -4.14 6.81 -14.49
N PHE A 53 -2.82 6.93 -14.61
CA PHE A 53 -1.84 6.51 -13.60
C PHE A 53 -0.84 7.61 -13.30
N LEU A 54 -0.50 7.77 -12.02
CA LEU A 54 0.68 8.51 -11.56
C LEU A 54 1.79 7.51 -11.22
N GLU A 55 2.97 7.69 -11.80
CA GLU A 55 4.19 6.98 -11.41
C GLU A 55 5.26 7.96 -10.93
N ARG A 56 5.89 7.64 -9.79
CA ARG A 56 7.09 8.32 -9.29
C ARG A 56 8.23 7.33 -9.21
N SER A 57 9.39 7.69 -9.76
CA SER A 57 10.56 6.81 -9.78
C SER A 57 11.88 7.59 -9.69
N TYR A 58 12.99 6.88 -9.50
CA TYR A 58 14.34 7.46 -9.63
C TYR A 58 15.30 6.46 -10.26
N GLN A 59 16.33 6.95 -10.94
CA GLN A 59 17.32 6.09 -11.59
C GLN A 59 18.24 5.41 -10.56
N ARG A 60 18.36 4.08 -10.63
CA ARG A 60 19.35 3.32 -9.84
C ARG A 60 20.67 3.24 -10.60
N ASN A 61 21.75 3.01 -9.86
CA ASN A 61 23.07 2.72 -10.43
C ASN A 61 23.05 1.48 -11.33
N SER A 62 22.10 0.55 -11.12
CA SER A 62 21.89 -0.64 -11.94
C SER A 62 21.22 -0.38 -13.30
N GLY A 63 20.90 0.88 -13.64
CA GLY A 63 20.25 1.24 -14.91
C GLY A 63 18.73 1.03 -14.97
N LYS A 64 18.15 0.22 -14.07
CA LYS A 64 16.69 0.06 -13.95
C LYS A 64 16.10 1.12 -13.01
N PRO A 65 14.98 1.79 -13.37
CA PRO A 65 14.35 2.75 -12.47
C PRO A 65 13.81 2.05 -11.22
N LYS A 66 13.93 2.71 -10.07
CA LYS A 66 13.23 2.33 -8.85
C LYS A 66 11.92 3.09 -8.79
N VAL A 67 10.82 2.38 -8.98
CA VAL A 67 9.50 2.90 -8.71
C VAL A 67 9.33 3.09 -7.20
N LEU A 68 8.88 4.28 -6.83
CA LEU A 68 8.49 4.64 -5.48
C LEU A 68 6.99 4.50 -5.30
N THR A 69 6.22 4.98 -6.27
CA THR A 69 4.75 5.05 -6.18
C THR A 69 4.15 4.78 -7.55
N SER A 70 3.06 4.03 -7.59
CA SER A 70 2.24 3.74 -8.78
C SER A 70 0.77 3.78 -8.36
N MET A 71 0.07 4.86 -8.70
CA MET A 71 -1.31 5.11 -8.26
C MET A 71 -2.24 5.23 -9.47
N ALA A 72 -3.39 4.57 -9.39
CA ALA A 72 -4.44 4.63 -10.42
C ALA A 72 -5.50 5.64 -10.01
N ALA A 73 -6.00 6.45 -10.93
CA ALA A 73 -7.08 7.39 -10.67
C ALA A 73 -8.45 6.70 -10.83
N ARG A 74 -9.46 7.20 -10.11
CA ARG A 74 -10.87 6.84 -10.35
C ARG A 74 -11.59 7.87 -11.22
N SER A 75 -10.93 8.98 -11.52
CA SER A 75 -11.42 10.09 -12.32
C SER A 75 -10.39 10.47 -13.39
N ASN A 76 -10.75 11.40 -14.27
CA ASN A 76 -9.82 11.96 -15.26
C ASN A 76 -9.00 13.13 -14.70
N ASN A 77 -8.91 13.22 -13.36
CA ASN A 77 -8.16 14.24 -12.64
C ASN A 77 -6.91 13.62 -12.00
N ALA A 78 -5.78 14.30 -12.15
CA ALA A 78 -4.50 13.86 -11.61
C ALA A 78 -3.73 15.02 -10.98
N SER A 79 -2.82 14.68 -10.07
CA SER A 79 -1.81 15.59 -9.55
C SER A 79 -0.46 14.87 -9.57
N PHE A 80 0.63 15.61 -9.77
CA PHE A 80 1.98 15.06 -9.60
C PHE A 80 2.33 14.85 -8.13
N ASP A 81 1.67 15.59 -7.23
CA ASP A 81 1.71 15.35 -5.79
C ASP A 81 0.87 14.09 -5.45
N PRO A 82 1.49 13.01 -4.92
CA PRO A 82 0.78 11.77 -4.58
C PRO A 82 -0.34 11.93 -3.57
N ASP A 83 -0.16 12.84 -2.61
CA ASP A 83 -1.11 12.99 -1.52
C ASP A 83 -2.34 13.73 -2.03
N LYS A 84 -2.15 14.77 -2.85
CA LYS A 84 -3.24 15.39 -3.61
C LYS A 84 -3.89 14.43 -4.60
N PHE A 85 -3.11 13.58 -5.26
CA PHE A 85 -3.64 12.55 -6.15
C PHE A 85 -4.61 11.63 -5.41
N LEU A 86 -4.24 11.15 -4.22
CA LEU A 86 -5.09 10.35 -3.36
C LEU A 86 -6.33 11.13 -2.91
N GLN A 87 -6.18 12.36 -2.42
CA GLN A 87 -7.30 13.20 -1.95
C GLN A 87 -8.37 13.44 -3.03
N ASN A 88 -7.97 13.62 -4.28
CA ASN A 88 -8.89 13.86 -5.39
C ASN A 88 -9.64 12.60 -5.84
N ASN A 89 -9.01 11.44 -5.70
CA ASN A 89 -9.52 10.19 -6.29
C ASN A 89 -10.18 9.24 -5.28
N TYR A 90 -9.90 9.41 -3.98
CA TYR A 90 -10.32 8.49 -2.94
C TYR A 90 -10.86 9.24 -1.72
N ASP A 91 -11.77 8.58 -1.01
CA ASP A 91 -12.33 9.10 0.23
C ASP A 91 -11.51 8.62 1.43
N TYR A 92 -10.96 7.40 1.40
CA TYR A 92 -10.12 6.85 2.48
C TYR A 92 -8.87 6.20 1.91
N ALA A 93 -7.80 6.18 2.71
CA ALA A 93 -6.57 5.45 2.43
C ALA A 93 -6.25 4.49 3.58
N ILE A 94 -5.82 3.29 3.20
CA ILE A 94 -5.37 2.22 4.09
C ILE A 94 -4.07 1.67 3.50
N SER A 95 -3.07 1.41 4.33
CA SER A 95 -1.86 0.68 3.93
C SER A 95 -1.83 -0.69 4.57
N ILE A 96 -1.29 -1.68 3.86
CA ILE A 96 -1.13 -3.06 4.33
C ILE A 96 0.27 -3.53 3.93
N ASP A 97 1.01 -4.08 4.90
CA ASP A 97 2.36 -4.63 4.73
C ASP A 97 2.49 -5.90 5.58
N THR A 98 3.20 -6.93 5.09
CA THR A 98 3.31 -8.23 5.76
C THR A 98 4.75 -8.71 5.89
N ASN A 99 5.29 -8.59 7.10
CA ASN A 99 6.66 -9.04 7.37
C ASN A 99 6.69 -10.49 7.87
N THR A 100 7.39 -11.37 7.14
CA THR A 100 7.63 -12.76 7.56
C THR A 100 8.85 -12.88 8.48
N LYS A 101 8.70 -13.58 9.60
CA LYS A 101 9.71 -13.74 10.66
C LYS A 101 9.72 -15.17 11.19
N GLN A 102 10.75 -15.50 11.98
CA GLN A 102 10.80 -16.73 12.78
C GLN A 102 10.45 -16.44 14.24
N TYR A 103 9.70 -17.32 14.87
CA TYR A 103 9.34 -17.23 16.28
C TYR A 103 9.15 -18.62 16.90
N LYS A 104 9.96 -18.97 17.91
CA LYS A 104 9.92 -20.27 18.62
C LYS A 104 9.84 -21.49 17.68
N GLY A 105 10.63 -21.50 16.61
CA GLY A 105 10.64 -22.58 15.61
C GLY A 105 9.51 -22.53 14.58
N HIS A 106 8.62 -21.54 14.65
CA HIS A 106 7.56 -21.33 13.68
C HIS A 106 7.86 -20.15 12.75
N LYS A 107 7.62 -20.35 11.46
CA LYS A 107 7.46 -19.26 10.49
C LYS A 107 6.16 -18.52 10.81
N ILE A 108 6.24 -17.23 11.03
CA ILE A 108 5.08 -16.35 11.24
C ILE A 108 5.12 -15.21 10.25
N SER A 109 3.96 -14.67 9.88
CA SER A 109 3.85 -13.46 9.06
C SER A 109 3.00 -12.45 9.79
N ILE A 110 3.56 -11.26 10.02
CA ILE A 110 2.91 -10.17 10.74
C ILE A 110 2.42 -9.17 9.71
N CYS A 111 1.13 -9.24 9.40
CA CYS A 111 0.44 -8.26 8.58
C CYS A 111 0.04 -7.08 9.47
N THR A 112 0.42 -5.86 9.09
CA THR A 112 0.01 -4.65 9.79
C THR A 112 -0.69 -3.69 8.86
N CYS A 113 -1.70 -3.03 9.40
CA CYS A 113 -2.54 -2.10 8.68
C CYS A 113 -2.60 -0.75 9.41
N TYR A 114 -2.38 0.32 8.66
CA TYR A 114 -2.60 1.71 9.07
C TYR A 114 -3.68 2.33 8.19
N HIS A 115 -4.41 3.30 8.73
CA HIS A 115 -5.48 3.99 7.99
C HIS A 115 -5.53 5.48 8.31
N VAL A 116 -6.11 6.23 7.37
CA VAL A 116 -6.56 7.60 7.62
C VAL A 116 -7.95 7.55 8.29
N PRO A 117 -8.15 8.17 9.46
CA PRO A 117 -9.36 7.97 10.27
C PRO A 117 -10.59 8.74 9.78
N LYS A 118 -10.41 9.80 8.98
CA LYS A 118 -11.50 10.55 8.33
C LYS A 118 -11.32 10.55 6.81
N ARG A 119 -12.27 11.16 6.11
CA ARG A 119 -12.14 11.34 4.66
C ARG A 119 -10.88 12.14 4.32
N LEU A 120 -10.17 11.75 3.28
CA LEU A 120 -8.96 12.42 2.80
C LEU A 120 -9.21 13.90 2.49
N SER A 121 -10.38 14.23 1.94
CA SER A 121 -10.82 15.60 1.66
C SER A 121 -11.08 16.47 2.89
N ALA A 122 -11.11 15.88 4.10
CA ALA A 122 -11.23 16.64 5.34
C ALA A 122 -9.89 17.22 5.83
N TYR A 123 -8.80 16.89 5.14
CA TYR A 123 -7.44 17.30 5.50
C TYR A 123 -6.83 18.21 4.44
N GLY A 124 -5.92 19.09 4.88
CA GLY A 124 -5.04 19.87 4.00
C GLY A 124 -3.81 19.05 3.61
N SER A 125 -2.62 19.62 3.81
CA SER A 125 -1.34 18.94 3.54
C SER A 125 -0.98 17.87 4.59
N ASP A 126 -1.33 18.10 5.86
CA ASP A 126 -0.97 17.19 6.95
C ASP A 126 -2.09 16.18 7.20
N ILE A 127 -1.95 14.99 6.59
CA ILE A 127 -2.94 13.92 6.68
C ILE A 127 -2.54 12.95 7.82
N PRO A 128 -3.27 12.93 8.96
CA PRO A 128 -2.96 12.01 10.05
C PRO A 128 -3.35 10.59 9.67
N PHE A 129 -2.62 9.63 10.23
CA PHE A 129 -2.93 8.20 10.09
C PHE A 129 -2.64 7.46 11.40
N SER A 130 -3.32 6.35 11.62
CA SER A 130 -3.23 5.56 12.84
C SER A 130 -3.22 4.05 12.57
N HIS A 131 -2.67 3.28 13.49
CA HIS A 131 -2.74 1.82 13.45
C HIS A 131 -4.21 1.38 13.47
N LEU A 132 -4.61 0.53 12.52
CA LEU A 132 -5.94 -0.05 12.48
C LEU A 132 -5.95 -1.42 13.16
N VAL A 133 -5.04 -2.28 12.74
CA VAL A 133 -4.97 -3.69 13.14
C VAL A 133 -3.65 -4.31 12.73
N SER A 134 -3.19 -5.30 13.50
CA SER A 134 -2.20 -6.28 13.03
C SER A 134 -2.77 -7.70 13.12
N TYR A 135 -2.35 -8.57 12.21
CA TYR A 135 -2.64 -10.00 12.24
C TYR A 135 -1.32 -10.77 12.30
N VAL A 136 -1.22 -11.72 13.22
CA VAL A 136 -0.13 -12.69 13.25
C VAL A 136 -0.64 -13.97 12.61
N ILE A 137 -0.12 -14.28 11.42
CA ILE A 137 -0.45 -15.46 10.64
C ILE A 137 0.56 -16.55 10.98
N LEU A 138 0.09 -17.69 11.47
CA LEU A 138 0.93 -18.81 11.90
C LEU A 138 1.17 -19.77 10.75
N SER A 139 2.46 -20.02 10.47
CA SER A 139 2.94 -20.98 9.48
C SER A 139 2.16 -20.88 8.16
N PRO A 140 2.26 -19.74 7.43
CA PRO A 140 1.80 -19.70 6.05
C PRO A 140 2.42 -20.84 5.25
N ILE A 141 1.60 -21.53 4.46
CA ILE A 141 2.03 -22.69 3.68
C ILE A 141 3.04 -22.25 2.62
N ASP A 142 4.03 -23.11 2.36
CA ASP A 142 5.05 -22.81 1.36
C ASP A 142 4.45 -22.71 -0.05
N GLY A 143 4.93 -21.74 -0.84
CA GLY A 143 4.34 -21.39 -2.13
C GLY A 143 3.15 -20.43 -2.05
N VAL A 144 2.56 -20.21 -0.87
CA VAL A 144 1.52 -19.19 -0.67
C VAL A 144 2.16 -17.87 -0.28
N ASN A 145 1.82 -16.79 -0.98
CA ASN A 145 2.31 -15.45 -0.67
C ASN A 145 1.65 -14.91 0.62
N PRO A 146 2.40 -14.69 1.72
CA PRO A 146 1.82 -14.21 2.98
C PRO A 146 1.22 -12.80 2.87
N GLU A 147 1.71 -11.96 1.95
CA GLU A 147 1.15 -10.63 1.68
C GLU A 147 -0.32 -10.73 1.29
N GLN A 148 -0.63 -11.62 0.35
CA GLN A 148 -1.98 -11.82 -0.15
C GLN A 148 -2.94 -12.37 0.93
N ILE A 149 -2.43 -13.22 1.84
CA ILE A 149 -3.18 -13.64 3.03
C ILE A 149 -3.47 -12.40 3.90
N GLY A 150 -2.45 -11.58 4.19
CA GLY A 150 -2.59 -10.35 4.98
C GLY A 150 -3.60 -9.38 4.38
N TRP A 151 -3.55 -9.17 3.07
CA TRP A 151 -4.52 -8.34 2.35
C TRP A 151 -5.93 -8.89 2.50
N SER A 152 -6.11 -10.20 2.30
CA SER A 152 -7.41 -10.84 2.47
C SER A 152 -7.96 -10.64 3.88
N LEU A 153 -7.14 -10.84 4.92
CA LEU A 153 -7.56 -10.62 6.30
C LEU A 153 -8.02 -9.19 6.56
N VAL A 154 -7.31 -8.18 6.06
CA VAL A 154 -7.71 -6.78 6.23
C VAL A 154 -8.96 -6.46 5.40
N ILE A 155 -9.01 -6.88 4.14
CA ILE A 155 -10.13 -6.58 3.24
C ILE A 155 -11.43 -7.20 3.80
N GLU A 156 -11.39 -8.49 4.15
CA GLU A 156 -12.57 -9.24 4.60
C GLU A 156 -13.04 -8.81 6.00
N ASN A 157 -12.13 -8.47 6.93
CA ASN A 157 -12.51 -8.15 8.30
C ASN A 157 -12.65 -6.65 8.60
N ASN A 158 -12.10 -5.77 7.77
CA ASN A 158 -12.07 -4.33 8.04
C ASN A 158 -12.70 -3.48 6.93
N ILE A 159 -12.66 -3.93 5.67
CA ILE A 159 -13.17 -3.14 4.53
C ILE A 159 -14.58 -3.59 4.15
N ARG A 160 -14.80 -4.87 3.83
CA ARG A 160 -16.13 -5.36 3.41
C ARG A 160 -17.24 -5.17 4.45
N PRO A 161 -17.02 -5.43 5.76
CA PRO A 161 -18.09 -5.34 6.74
C PRO A 161 -18.63 -3.92 6.91
N ALA A 162 -17.83 -2.90 6.58
CA ALA A 162 -18.25 -1.51 6.67
C ALA A 162 -19.37 -1.15 5.68
N LYS A 163 -19.59 -1.96 4.62
CA LYS A 163 -20.58 -1.72 3.54
C LYS A 163 -20.60 -0.27 3.05
N ASN A 164 -19.43 0.37 3.07
CA ASN A 164 -19.30 1.80 2.84
C ASN A 164 -19.18 2.06 1.34
N PRO A 165 -20.04 2.89 0.71
CA PRO A 165 -19.92 3.20 -0.72
C PRO A 165 -18.70 4.07 -1.05
N SER A 166 -17.95 4.52 -0.05
CA SER A 166 -16.78 5.38 -0.21
C SER A 166 -15.67 4.68 -0.99
N ARG A 167 -14.91 5.46 -1.76
CA ARG A 167 -13.75 5.03 -2.56
C ARG A 167 -12.55 4.82 -1.64
N ILE A 168 -11.99 3.63 -1.62
CA ILE A 168 -10.89 3.25 -0.71
C ILE A 168 -9.63 2.94 -1.52
N ALA A 169 -8.57 3.69 -1.24
CA ALA A 169 -7.22 3.39 -1.68
C ALA A 169 -6.59 2.37 -0.72
N VAL A 170 -6.20 1.21 -1.23
CA VAL A 170 -5.41 0.19 -0.50
C VAL A 170 -3.98 0.26 -1.00
N ILE A 171 -3.05 0.60 -0.12
CA ILE A 171 -1.65 0.85 -0.43
C ILE A 171 -0.84 -0.37 0.00
N VAL A 172 -0.10 -0.95 -0.94
CA VAL A 172 0.73 -2.15 -0.75
C VAL A 172 2.11 -1.92 -1.37
N ASP A 173 3.11 -2.72 -0.98
CA ASP A 173 4.49 -2.57 -1.44
C ASP A 173 4.99 -3.73 -2.32
N SER A 174 4.09 -4.64 -2.69
CA SER A 174 4.37 -5.83 -3.50
C SER A 174 3.36 -5.98 -4.64
N GLU A 175 3.65 -6.93 -5.56
CA GLU A 175 2.81 -7.26 -6.72
C GLU A 175 2.46 -6.09 -7.66
N LYS A 176 3.32 -5.04 -7.75
CA LYS A 176 3.08 -3.83 -8.57
C LYS A 176 2.49 -4.16 -9.95
N ASP A 177 3.10 -5.09 -10.67
CA ASP A 177 2.75 -5.42 -12.05
C ASP A 177 1.42 -6.18 -12.16
N ALA A 178 0.95 -6.80 -11.08
CA ALA A 178 -0.33 -7.51 -11.04
C ALA A 178 -1.49 -6.63 -10.54
N LEU A 179 -1.20 -5.50 -9.87
CA LEU A 179 -2.22 -4.60 -9.33
C LEU A 179 -3.25 -4.13 -10.38
N PRO A 180 -2.89 -3.80 -11.64
CA PRO A 180 -3.88 -3.44 -12.66
C PRO A 180 -4.95 -4.53 -12.85
N ASN A 181 -4.54 -5.79 -12.96
CA ASN A 181 -5.47 -6.91 -13.16
C ASN A 181 -6.34 -7.16 -11.92
N TYR A 182 -5.80 -6.96 -10.72
CA TYR A 182 -6.58 -7.01 -9.47
C TYR A 182 -7.61 -5.88 -9.42
N ASN A 183 -7.21 -4.66 -9.80
CA ASN A 183 -8.07 -3.48 -9.81
C ASN A 183 -9.20 -3.55 -10.82
N LEU A 184 -8.95 -4.18 -11.97
CA LEU A 184 -9.96 -4.48 -13.00
C LEU A 184 -10.81 -5.70 -12.66
N ARG A 185 -10.44 -6.47 -11.62
CA ARG A 185 -11.09 -7.73 -11.22
C ARG A 185 -11.04 -8.80 -12.31
N GLU A 186 -10.02 -8.72 -13.16
CA GLU A 186 -9.73 -9.75 -14.17
C GLU A 186 -8.99 -10.95 -13.57
N LYS A 187 -8.30 -10.71 -12.45
CA LYS A 187 -7.60 -11.74 -11.67
C LYS A 187 -7.94 -11.58 -10.19
N PRO A 188 -8.17 -12.68 -9.44
CA PRO A 188 -8.29 -12.60 -7.99
C PRO A 188 -6.94 -12.20 -7.38
N TYR A 189 -6.97 -11.41 -6.30
CA TYR A 189 -5.74 -11.01 -5.60
C TYR A 189 -5.22 -12.12 -4.67
N PHE A 190 -6.08 -13.08 -4.31
CA PHE A 190 -5.75 -14.22 -3.46
C PHE A 190 -6.79 -15.32 -3.65
N ALA A 191 -6.38 -16.55 -4.00
CA ALA A 191 -7.32 -17.67 -4.25
C ALA A 191 -8.51 -17.24 -5.13
N GLU A 192 -9.75 -17.36 -4.66
CA GLU A 192 -10.97 -16.92 -5.36
C GLU A 192 -11.45 -15.51 -4.95
N TYR A 193 -10.64 -14.75 -4.21
CA TYR A 193 -11.00 -13.43 -3.69
C TYR A 193 -10.66 -12.31 -4.69
N TYR A 194 -11.70 -11.57 -5.07
CA TYR A 194 -11.60 -10.36 -5.90
C TYR A 194 -11.80 -9.09 -5.07
N LEU A 195 -11.20 -7.97 -5.50
CA LEU A 195 -11.33 -6.69 -4.81
C LEU A 195 -12.79 -6.20 -4.77
N PRO A 196 -13.27 -5.65 -3.64
CA PRO A 196 -14.54 -4.92 -3.58
C PRO A 196 -14.60 -3.78 -4.61
N ASP A 197 -15.76 -3.48 -5.19
CA ASP A 197 -15.94 -2.45 -6.25
C ASP A 197 -15.46 -1.04 -5.88
N ASN A 198 -15.56 -0.71 -4.60
CA ASN A 198 -15.16 0.57 -4.04
C ASN A 198 -13.68 0.63 -3.67
N THR A 199 -12.92 -0.45 -3.84
CA THR A 199 -11.49 -0.54 -3.50
C THR A 199 -10.61 -0.50 -4.74
N THR A 200 -9.46 0.15 -4.61
CA THR A 200 -8.39 0.15 -5.62
C THR A 200 -7.04 0.02 -4.92
N MET A 201 -6.23 -0.94 -5.35
CA MET A 201 -4.87 -1.15 -4.87
C MET A 201 -3.88 -0.23 -5.58
N HIS A 202 -2.94 0.31 -4.80
CA HIS A 202 -1.85 1.15 -5.26
C HIS A 202 -0.52 0.63 -4.75
N TYR A 203 0.51 0.76 -5.58
CA TYR A 203 1.86 0.45 -5.17
C TYR A 203 2.49 1.68 -4.53
N ALA A 204 3.14 1.49 -3.38
CA ALA A 204 4.09 2.44 -2.83
C ALA A 204 5.27 1.70 -2.21
N SER A 205 6.40 2.38 -2.05
CA SER A 205 7.59 1.84 -1.38
C SER A 205 7.77 2.55 -0.04
N ASP A 206 8.14 1.80 1.00
CA ASP A 206 8.59 2.33 2.29
C ASP A 206 9.79 3.31 2.19
N LYS A 207 10.45 3.37 1.03
CA LYS A 207 11.53 4.33 0.70
C LYS A 207 11.00 5.68 0.24
N ASP A 208 9.72 5.80 -0.10
CA ASP A 208 9.05 7.07 -0.38
C ASP A 208 8.65 7.74 0.94
N ARG A 209 9.60 8.41 1.59
CA ARG A 209 9.35 9.06 2.89
C ARG A 209 8.57 10.37 2.77
N ASP A 210 8.28 10.80 1.54
CA ASP A 210 7.72 12.12 1.25
C ASP A 210 6.23 12.06 0.92
N SER A 211 5.65 10.88 0.76
CA SER A 211 4.22 10.69 0.54
C SER A 211 3.55 10.05 1.75
N LEU A 212 2.27 10.33 1.95
CA LEU A 212 1.41 9.65 2.91
C LEU A 212 1.53 8.13 2.75
N ALA A 213 1.50 7.63 1.52
CA ALA A 213 1.53 6.21 1.22
C ALA A 213 2.80 5.51 1.73
N GLY A 214 3.98 6.06 1.42
CA GLY A 214 5.23 5.48 1.90
C GLY A 214 5.47 5.67 3.39
N GLN A 215 4.98 6.76 3.99
CA GLN A 215 4.98 6.96 5.45
C GLN A 215 4.12 5.91 6.17
N MET A 216 2.92 5.64 5.67
CA MET A 216 2.02 4.63 6.25
C MET A 216 2.62 3.22 6.14
N LEU A 217 3.22 2.86 4.99
CA LEU A 217 3.93 1.58 4.82
C LEU A 217 5.12 1.44 5.77
N LYS A 218 5.93 2.49 5.91
CA LYS A 218 7.04 2.52 6.89
C LYS A 218 6.53 2.25 8.31
N MET A 219 5.36 2.79 8.66
CA MET A 219 4.76 2.56 9.97
C MET A 219 4.17 1.16 10.13
N CYS A 220 3.66 0.54 9.07
CA CYS A 220 3.31 -0.88 9.09
C CYS A 220 4.55 -1.76 9.36
N HIS A 221 5.66 -1.49 8.66
CA HIS A 221 6.92 -2.20 8.86
C HIS A 221 7.47 -2.05 10.29
N ASN A 222 7.45 -0.82 10.81
CA ASN A 222 7.88 -0.54 12.18
C ASN A 222 7.02 -1.28 13.21
N ALA A 223 5.69 -1.23 13.06
CA ALA A 223 4.77 -1.90 13.97
C ALA A 223 4.91 -3.43 13.92
N ALA A 224 5.17 -4.01 12.75
CA ALA A 224 5.43 -5.44 12.62
C ALA A 224 6.72 -5.85 13.37
N ASN A 225 7.79 -5.07 13.24
CA ASN A 225 9.04 -5.31 13.98
C ASN A 225 8.86 -5.12 15.50
N GLN A 226 8.12 -4.08 15.93
CA GLN A 226 7.82 -3.86 17.34
C GLN A 226 7.01 -5.01 17.93
N LEU A 227 5.98 -5.48 17.22
CA LEU A 227 5.19 -6.63 17.65
C LEU A 227 6.04 -7.90 17.73
N HIS A 228 6.88 -8.16 16.73
CA HIS A 228 7.80 -9.31 16.76
C HIS A 228 8.75 -9.26 17.95
N ASN A 229 9.35 -8.10 18.22
CA ASN A 229 10.23 -7.90 19.39
C ASN A 229 9.47 -8.08 20.71
N TYR A 230 8.25 -7.55 20.80
CA TYR A 230 7.39 -7.73 21.98
C TYR A 230 7.09 -9.22 22.22
N MET A 231 6.77 -9.97 21.16
CA MET A 231 6.55 -11.42 21.24
C MET A 231 7.78 -12.16 21.75
N LEU A 232 8.99 -11.77 21.30
CA LEU A 232 10.26 -12.37 21.72
C LEU A 232 10.57 -12.07 23.20
N VAL A 233 10.50 -10.80 23.60
CA VAL A 233 10.84 -10.36 24.97
C VAL A 233 9.86 -10.92 26.02
N ASN A 234 8.57 -10.99 25.69
CA ASN A 234 7.54 -11.45 26.63
C ASN A 234 7.25 -12.95 26.49
N GLU A 235 7.99 -13.65 25.63
CA GLU A 235 7.83 -15.08 25.37
C GLU A 235 6.38 -15.53 25.19
N LEU A 236 5.56 -14.76 24.46
CA LEU A 236 4.14 -15.05 24.29
C LEU A 236 3.91 -16.51 23.87
N SER A 237 2.94 -17.16 24.53
CA SER A 237 2.47 -18.46 24.09
C SER A 237 1.59 -18.27 22.85
N MET A 238 1.75 -19.17 21.89
CA MET A 238 0.88 -19.16 20.71
C MET A 238 -0.50 -19.67 21.13
N PRO A 239 -1.58 -18.91 20.88
CA PRO A 239 -2.92 -19.36 21.21
C PRO A 239 -3.28 -20.60 20.39
N LEU A 240 -4.19 -21.43 20.92
CA LEU A 240 -4.84 -22.46 20.12
C LEU A 240 -5.79 -21.77 19.14
N LEU A 241 -5.56 -22.01 17.84
CA LEU A 241 -6.30 -21.36 16.77
C LEU A 241 -7.25 -22.35 16.10
N GLN A 242 -8.49 -21.92 15.88
CA GLN A 242 -9.54 -22.71 15.22
C GLN A 242 -9.82 -22.24 13.79
N ASN A 243 -9.11 -21.22 13.32
CA ASN A 243 -9.26 -20.63 11.98
C ASN A 243 -8.15 -21.08 11.01
N ALA A 244 -7.62 -22.29 11.20
CA ALA A 244 -6.70 -22.87 10.23
C ALA A 244 -7.42 -23.16 8.90
N CYS A 245 -6.69 -23.06 7.80
CA CYS A 245 -7.17 -23.39 6.46
C CYS A 245 -6.02 -23.91 5.59
N GLU A 246 -6.28 -24.17 4.31
CA GLU A 246 -5.28 -24.65 3.36
C GLU A 246 -4.11 -23.68 3.10
N TYR A 247 -4.20 -22.43 3.56
CA TYR A 247 -3.18 -21.39 3.37
C TYR A 247 -2.33 -21.09 4.60
N HIS A 248 -2.79 -21.43 5.81
CA HIS A 248 -2.07 -21.18 7.07
C HIS A 248 -2.62 -22.02 8.24
N LYS A 249 -1.80 -22.21 9.28
CA LYS A 249 -2.18 -22.93 10.51
C LYS A 249 -3.07 -22.12 11.47
N GLY A 250 -3.41 -20.89 11.10
CA GLY A 250 -4.32 -20.01 11.81
C GLY A 250 -3.78 -18.59 11.87
N TYR A 251 -4.59 -17.66 12.34
CA TYR A 251 -4.13 -16.31 12.67
C TYR A 251 -4.80 -15.77 13.94
N PHE A 252 -4.19 -14.77 14.57
CA PHE A 252 -4.86 -13.98 15.60
C PHE A 252 -4.69 -12.49 15.38
N ARG A 253 -5.68 -11.74 15.84
CA ARG A 253 -5.74 -10.28 15.73
C ARG A 253 -5.04 -9.64 16.93
N VAL A 254 -4.18 -8.66 16.65
CA VAL A 254 -3.55 -7.81 17.65
C VAL A 254 -4.00 -6.37 17.41
N ARG A 255 -4.48 -5.72 18.47
CA ARG A 255 -4.66 -4.26 18.48
C ARG A 255 -3.55 -3.68 19.32
N VAL A 256 -2.73 -2.82 18.74
CA VAL A 256 -1.75 -2.07 19.51
C VAL A 256 -2.56 -1.01 20.25
N SER A 257 -2.78 -1.18 21.55
CA SER A 257 -3.23 -0.07 22.38
C SER A 257 -2.18 1.03 22.25
N GLN A 258 -2.58 2.22 21.79
CA GLN A 258 -1.71 3.38 21.78
C GLN A 258 -1.26 3.61 23.22
N TYR A 259 -0.03 3.22 23.54
CA TYR A 259 0.61 3.61 24.78
C TYR A 259 0.78 5.12 24.69
N LYS A 260 0.06 5.84 25.55
CA LYS A 260 0.31 7.25 25.84
C LYS A 260 1.66 7.39 26.55
#